data_AF-A0A1G9SK91-F1
#
_entry.id   AF-A0A1G9SK91-F1
#
_cell.length_a   1.000
_cell.length_b   1.000
_cell.length_c   1.000
_cell.angle_alpha   90.00
_cell.angle_beta   90.00
_cell.angle_gamma   90.00
#
_symmetry.space_group_name_H-M   'P 1'
#
loop_
_entity.id
_entity.type
_entity.pdbx_description
1 polymer ?
#
loop_
_entity_poly.entity_id
_entity_poly.type
_entity_poly.pdbx_seq_one_letter_code
_entity_poly.pdbx_strand_id
1 'polypeptide(L)'
;MSTVEENARDFLSNSLSSYRRLAQHLNNSNPRTDGVRWTKDSAYHLCRKNGIRSPRPCRNQPAAAITQRKHTRQAIAEALTEALRASGTPLASLTPFQTNDVARLSGFPLATVSGNWGRLECELLALAKLPPKPTVIPILEDEV
;
A
#
# COMPACT_ATOMS: atom_id res chain seq x y z
N MET A 1 -21.86 33.99 10.79
CA MET A 1 -21.29 32.83 11.50
C MET A 1 -20.93 31.81 10.43
N SER A 2 -19.69 31.31 10.39
CA SER A 2 -19.32 30.31 9.39
C SER A 2 -20.02 28.98 9.70
N THR A 3 -20.50 28.32 8.66
CA THR A 3 -21.15 27.01 8.80
C THR A 3 -20.10 25.94 9.15
N VAL A 4 -20.54 24.80 9.70
CA VAL A 4 -19.63 23.69 10.03
C VAL A 4 -18.91 23.20 8.76
N GLU A 5 -19.61 23.26 7.62
CA GLU A 5 -19.12 22.92 6.29
C GLU A 5 -18.04 23.88 5.78
N GLU A 6 -18.22 25.19 5.99
CA GLU A 6 -17.23 26.22 5.63
C GLU A 6 -15.94 26.01 6.44
N ASN A 7 -16.04 25.89 7.76
CA ASN A 7 -14.86 25.63 8.61
C ASN A 7 -14.17 24.31 8.24
N ALA A 8 -14.92 23.27 7.88
CA ALA A 8 -14.34 22.00 7.44
C ALA A 8 -13.61 22.13 6.08
N ARG A 9 -14.17 22.90 5.14
CA ARG A 9 -13.57 23.16 3.84
C ARG A 9 -12.28 23.97 3.97
N ASP A 10 -12.30 25.03 4.77
CA ASP A 10 -11.13 25.88 5.03
C ASP A 10 -10.03 25.10 5.74
N PHE A 11 -10.37 24.29 6.75
CA PHE A 11 -9.40 23.47 7.47
C PHE A 11 -8.75 22.41 6.56
N LEU A 12 -9.52 21.79 5.66
CA LEU A 12 -9.02 20.76 4.74
C LEU A 12 -8.33 21.34 3.50
N SER A 13 -8.37 22.64 3.26
CA SER A 13 -7.58 23.29 2.20
C SER A 13 -6.07 23.09 2.40
N ASN A 14 -5.63 22.93 3.66
CA ASN A 14 -4.25 22.60 4.00
C ASN A 14 -3.95 21.12 3.74
N SER A 15 -2.92 20.85 2.92
CA SER A 15 -2.49 19.49 2.53
C SER A 15 -2.03 18.61 3.69
N LEU A 16 -1.67 19.19 4.83
CA LEU A 16 -1.26 18.48 6.04
C LEU A 16 -2.45 18.11 6.94
N SER A 17 -3.63 18.67 6.69
CA SER A 17 -4.84 18.40 7.47
C SER A 17 -5.35 16.98 7.23
N SER A 18 -5.88 16.37 8.29
CA SER A 18 -6.46 15.02 8.26
C SER A 18 -7.81 15.03 8.94
N TYR A 19 -8.69 14.08 8.60
CA TYR A 19 -10.01 13.98 9.24
C TYR A 19 -9.94 13.80 10.76
N ARG A 20 -8.86 13.20 11.30
CA ARG A 20 -8.63 13.12 12.76
C ARG A 20 -8.37 14.50 13.37
N ARG A 21 -7.53 15.31 12.73
CA ARG A 21 -7.24 16.69 13.17
C ARG A 21 -8.45 17.61 12.95
N LEU A 22 -9.20 17.39 11.87
CA LEU A 22 -10.46 18.09 11.62
C LEU A 22 -11.46 17.83 12.74
N ALA A 23 -11.62 16.57 13.17
CA ALA A 23 -12.50 16.23 14.29
C ALA A 23 -12.10 16.97 15.57
N GLN A 24 -10.80 17.05 15.88
CA GLN A 24 -10.31 17.83 17.03
C GLN A 24 -10.59 19.33 16.87
N HIS A 25 -10.37 19.89 15.68
CA HIS A 25 -10.65 21.29 15.38
C HIS A 25 -12.15 21.61 15.57
N LEU A 26 -13.03 20.81 14.96
CA LEU A 26 -14.48 20.97 15.07
C LEU A 26 -14.99 20.81 16.50
N ASN A 27 -14.39 19.94 17.32
CA ASN A 27 -14.75 19.85 18.74
C ASN A 27 -14.52 21.15 19.52
N ASN A 28 -13.56 21.97 19.08
CA ASN A 28 -13.22 23.23 19.74
C ASN A 28 -13.97 24.42 19.14
N SER A 29 -14.18 24.43 17.82
CA SER A 29 -14.77 25.57 17.10
C SER A 29 -16.28 25.42 16.83
N ASN A 30 -16.75 24.19 16.60
CA ASN A 30 -18.11 23.88 16.17
C ASN A 30 -18.59 22.54 16.79
N PRO A 31 -18.71 22.47 18.14
CA PRO A 31 -19.17 21.24 18.80
C PRO A 31 -20.58 20.86 18.33
N ARG A 32 -20.88 19.56 18.28
CA ARG A 32 -22.18 19.09 17.83
C ARG A 32 -23.26 19.43 18.86
N THR A 33 -24.44 19.74 18.37
CA THR A 33 -25.62 20.08 19.18
C THR A 33 -26.22 18.87 19.92
N ASP A 34 -25.93 17.66 19.46
CA ASP A 34 -26.34 16.40 20.10
C ASP A 34 -25.47 16.00 21.31
N GLY A 35 -24.51 16.84 21.69
CA GLY A 35 -23.60 16.59 22.81
C GLY A 35 -22.51 15.55 22.52
N VAL A 36 -22.52 14.94 21.33
CA VAL A 36 -21.52 13.94 20.93
C VAL A 36 -20.29 14.64 20.37
N ARG A 37 -19.10 14.16 20.73
CA ARG A 37 -17.85 14.68 20.16
C ARG A 37 -17.66 14.24 18.72
N TRP A 38 -17.11 15.13 17.90
CA TRP A 38 -16.59 14.78 16.59
C TRP A 38 -15.50 13.72 16.72
N THR A 39 -15.69 12.64 15.97
CA THR A 39 -14.73 11.57 15.73
C THR A 39 -14.16 11.70 14.31
N LYS A 40 -13.04 11.04 14.05
CA LYS A 40 -12.47 10.98 12.69
C LYS A 40 -13.51 10.53 11.66
N ASP A 41 -14.30 9.52 11.99
CA ASP A 41 -15.25 8.92 11.05
C ASP A 41 -16.47 9.83 10.84
N SER A 42 -17.00 10.44 11.89
CA SER A 42 -18.10 11.42 11.74
C SER A 42 -17.67 12.68 10.97
N ALA A 43 -16.44 13.17 11.19
CA ALA A 43 -15.88 14.27 10.40
C ALA A 43 -15.67 13.86 8.93
N TYR A 44 -15.23 12.62 8.67
CA TYR A 44 -15.15 12.06 7.32
C TYR A 44 -16.53 11.98 6.64
N HIS A 45 -17.55 11.47 7.34
CA HIS A 45 -18.91 11.38 6.80
C HIS A 45 -19.52 12.75 6.52
N LEU A 46 -19.32 13.74 7.40
CA LEU A 46 -19.70 15.13 7.15
C LEU A 46 -19.09 15.63 5.83
N CYS A 47 -17.78 15.45 5.66
CA CYS A 47 -17.09 15.89 4.45
C CYS A 47 -17.60 15.18 3.20
N ARG A 48 -17.81 13.86 3.26
CA ARG A 48 -18.33 13.08 2.13
C ARG A 48 -19.75 13.48 1.74
N LYS A 49 -20.64 13.69 2.71
CA LYS A 49 -22.02 14.11 2.47
C LYS A 49 -22.09 15.48 1.79
N ASN A 50 -21.19 16.38 2.16
CA ASN A 50 -21.14 17.76 1.66
C ASN A 50 -20.15 17.97 0.50
N GLY A 51 -19.62 16.90 -0.10
CA GLY A 51 -18.70 16.97 -1.24
C GLY A 51 -17.34 17.62 -0.94
N ILE A 52 -16.95 17.76 0.34
CA ILE A 52 -15.68 18.34 0.77
C ILE A 52 -14.58 17.29 0.60
N ARG A 53 -13.59 17.59 -0.23
CA ARG A 53 -12.47 16.69 -0.53
C ARG A 53 -11.24 17.10 0.28
N SER A 54 -10.58 16.13 0.90
CA SER A 54 -9.24 16.35 1.43
C SER A 54 -8.22 16.17 0.30
N PRO A 55 -7.29 17.14 0.10
CA PRO A 55 -6.19 17.01 -0.86
C PRO A 55 -5.10 16.06 -0.34
N ARG A 56 -5.17 15.65 0.93
CA ARG A 56 -4.19 14.74 1.52
C ARG A 56 -4.31 13.35 0.87
N PRO A 57 -3.23 12.81 0.28
CA PRO A 57 -3.23 11.45 -0.20
C PRO A 57 -3.45 10.49 0.97
N CYS A 58 -4.44 9.60 0.83
CA CYS A 58 -4.71 8.57 1.82
C CYS A 58 -3.57 7.54 1.79
N ARG A 59 -2.67 7.60 2.79
CA ARG A 59 -1.50 6.71 2.94
C ARG A 59 -1.85 5.21 2.91
N ASN A 60 -3.08 4.86 3.25
CA ASN A 60 -3.59 3.49 3.31
C ASN A 60 -4.61 3.15 2.22
N GLN A 61 -4.67 3.89 1.09
CA GLN A 61 -5.52 3.40 0.00
C GLN A 61 -4.96 2.08 -0.51
N PRO A 62 -5.79 1.02 -0.63
CA PRO A 62 -5.33 -0.29 -1.10
C PRO A 62 -4.65 -0.18 -2.47
N ALA A 63 -5.12 0.71 -3.34
CA ALA A 63 -4.49 0.98 -4.64
C ALA A 63 -3.05 1.51 -4.50
N ALA A 64 -2.79 2.48 -3.60
CA ALA A 64 -1.45 3.02 -3.39
C ALA A 64 -0.48 1.95 -2.83
N ALA A 65 -0.96 1.13 -1.89
CA ALA A 65 -0.17 0.03 -1.33
C ALA A 65 0.11 -1.08 -2.37
N ILE A 66 -0.85 -1.40 -3.24
CA ILE A 66 -0.68 -2.35 -4.35
C ILE A 66 0.34 -1.82 -5.36
N THR A 67 0.21 -0.56 -5.77
CA THR A 67 1.14 0.09 -6.69
C THR A 67 2.55 0.15 -6.11
N GLN A 68 2.69 0.52 -4.83
CA GLN A 68 3.98 0.53 -4.14
C GLN A 68 4.60 -0.87 -4.12
N ARG A 69 3.86 -1.91 -3.73
CA ARG A 69 4.35 -3.29 -3.74
C ARG A 69 4.77 -3.74 -5.14
N LYS A 70 4.02 -3.36 -6.18
CA LYS A 70 4.39 -3.64 -7.58
C LYS A 70 5.72 -2.97 -7.94
N HIS A 71 5.88 -1.68 -7.65
CA HIS A 71 7.14 -0.98 -7.89
C HIS A 71 8.31 -1.59 -7.11
N THR A 72 8.09 -1.97 -5.84
CA THR A 72 9.11 -2.63 -5.04
C THR A 72 9.55 -3.96 -5.66
N ARG A 73 8.62 -4.77 -6.16
CA ARG A 73 8.97 -6.03 -6.85
C ARG A 73 9.76 -5.80 -8.13
N GLN A 74 9.34 -4.83 -8.95
CA GLN A 74 10.06 -4.45 -10.16
C GLN A 74 11.49 -4.01 -9.83
N ALA A 75 11.67 -3.15 -8.83
CA ALA A 75 12.98 -2.69 -8.39
C ALA A 75 13.88 -3.85 -7.90
N ILE A 76 13.32 -4.81 -7.15
CA ILE A 76 14.06 -6.01 -6.72
C ILE A 76 14.50 -6.84 -7.94
N ALA A 77 13.58 -7.09 -8.89
CA ALA A 77 13.87 -7.89 -10.07
C ALA A 77 14.90 -7.23 -11.00
N GLU A 78 14.82 -5.91 -11.18
CA GLU A 78 15.77 -5.12 -11.94
C GLU A 78 17.17 -5.16 -11.31
N ALA A 79 17.27 -4.87 -10.00
CA ALA A 79 18.53 -4.91 -9.27
C ALA A 79 19.17 -6.31 -9.30
N LEU A 80 18.37 -7.37 -9.13
CA LEU A 80 18.84 -8.74 -9.27
C LEU A 80 19.37 -9.02 -10.68
N THR A 81 18.63 -8.61 -11.71
CA THR A 81 19.02 -8.85 -13.12
C THR A 81 20.30 -8.09 -13.47
N GLU A 82 20.47 -6.88 -12.95
CA GLU A 82 21.67 -6.07 -13.13
C GLU A 82 22.89 -6.69 -12.44
N ALA A 83 22.75 -7.12 -11.18
CA ALA A 83 23.80 -7.81 -10.44
C ALA A 83 24.27 -9.08 -11.16
N LEU A 84 23.31 -9.86 -11.68
CA LEU A 84 23.59 -11.08 -12.43
C LEU A 84 24.22 -10.81 -13.80
N ARG A 85 23.80 -9.75 -14.48
CA ARG A 85 24.45 -9.30 -15.72
C ARG A 85 25.90 -8.92 -15.47
N ALA A 86 26.19 -8.22 -14.37
CA ALA A 86 27.55 -7.86 -13.99
C ALA A 86 28.43 -9.08 -13.68
N SER A 87 27.85 -10.16 -13.13
CA SER A 87 28.56 -11.41 -12.85
C SER A 87 28.55 -12.41 -14.00
N GLY A 88 27.95 -12.07 -15.15
CA GLY A 88 27.80 -12.97 -16.30
C GLY A 88 26.94 -14.22 -16.01
N THR A 89 26.14 -14.18 -14.94
CA THR A 89 25.33 -15.32 -14.50
C THR A 89 23.91 -15.19 -15.04
N PRO A 90 23.34 -16.21 -15.70
CA PRO A 90 21.97 -16.13 -16.19
C PRO A 90 20.96 -16.24 -15.04
N LEU A 91 19.86 -15.48 -15.10
CA LEU A 91 18.81 -15.53 -14.05
C LEU A 91 18.25 -16.95 -13.82
N ALA A 92 18.14 -17.74 -14.89
CA ALA A 92 17.63 -19.11 -14.81
C ALA A 92 18.52 -20.05 -13.97
N SER A 93 19.83 -19.77 -13.82
CA SER A 93 20.72 -20.61 -13.01
C SER A 93 20.51 -20.47 -11.51
N LEU A 94 19.76 -19.44 -11.07
CA LEU A 94 19.37 -19.30 -9.67
C LEU A 94 18.16 -20.14 -9.30
N THR A 95 17.62 -20.93 -10.23
CA THR A 95 16.45 -21.76 -9.93
C THR A 95 16.82 -23.06 -9.23
N PRO A 96 16.06 -23.48 -8.20
CA PRO A 96 14.89 -22.81 -7.62
C PRO A 96 15.27 -21.54 -6.83
N PHE A 97 14.55 -20.44 -7.10
CA PHE A 97 14.85 -19.14 -6.46
C PHE A 97 14.67 -19.21 -4.95
N GLN A 98 15.65 -18.70 -4.21
CA GLN A 98 15.62 -18.61 -2.75
C GLN A 98 15.51 -17.15 -2.31
N THR A 99 14.65 -16.87 -1.33
CA THR A 99 14.45 -15.52 -0.76
C THR A 99 15.76 -14.90 -0.28
N ASN A 100 16.61 -15.69 0.38
CA ASN A 100 17.91 -15.24 0.91
C ASN A 100 18.87 -14.85 -0.22
N ASP A 101 18.95 -15.63 -1.29
CA ASP A 101 19.83 -15.35 -2.42
C ASP A 101 19.37 -14.12 -3.18
N VAL A 102 18.06 -13.99 -3.41
CA VAL A 102 17.47 -12.82 -4.05
C VAL A 102 17.73 -11.56 -3.22
N ALA A 103 17.55 -11.62 -1.89
CA ALA A 103 17.85 -10.48 -1.01
C ALA A 103 19.33 -10.08 -1.05
N ARG A 104 20.23 -11.06 -0.96
CA ARG A 104 21.68 -10.84 -1.02
C ARG A 104 22.13 -10.23 -2.35
N LEU A 105 21.65 -10.76 -3.47
CA LEU A 105 22.09 -10.34 -4.81
C LEU A 105 21.43 -9.03 -5.26
N SER A 106 20.16 -8.79 -4.90
CA SER A 106 19.46 -7.53 -5.23
C SER A 106 19.82 -6.37 -4.29
N GLY A 107 20.44 -6.65 -3.13
CA GLY A 107 20.75 -5.65 -2.12
C GLY A 107 19.54 -5.18 -1.28
N PHE A 108 18.35 -5.76 -1.48
CA PHE A 108 17.17 -5.42 -0.69
C PHE A 108 17.12 -6.17 0.65
N PRO A 109 16.58 -5.56 1.72
CA PRO A 109 16.41 -6.25 3.00
C PRO A 109 15.55 -7.52 2.87
N LEU A 110 15.93 -8.60 3.55
CA LEU A 110 15.21 -9.88 3.51
C LEU A 110 13.72 -9.72 3.82
N ALA A 111 13.36 -8.93 4.84
CA ALA A 111 11.96 -8.68 5.20
C ALA A 111 11.14 -8.07 4.04
N THR A 112 11.77 -7.24 3.19
CA THR A 112 11.13 -6.61 2.03
C THR A 112 10.92 -7.64 0.92
N VAL A 113 11.92 -8.48 0.67
CA VAL A 113 11.82 -9.59 -0.31
C VAL A 113 10.77 -10.61 0.12
N SER A 114 10.84 -11.09 1.37
CA SER A 114 9.87 -12.03 1.94
C SER A 114 8.44 -11.49 1.91
N GLY A 115 8.23 -10.22 2.27
CA GLY A 115 6.91 -9.59 2.25
C GLY A 115 6.30 -9.46 0.84
N ASN A 116 7.10 -9.60 -0.22
CA ASN A 116 6.66 -9.55 -1.61
C ASN A 116 6.77 -10.90 -2.34
N TRP A 117 7.26 -11.96 -1.67
CA TRP A 117 7.73 -13.19 -2.31
C TRP A 117 6.68 -13.86 -3.19
N GLY A 118 5.44 -14.00 -2.70
CA GLY A 118 4.41 -14.76 -3.42
C GLY A 118 4.14 -14.30 -4.86
N ARG A 119 4.23 -12.98 -5.15
CA ARG A 119 4.15 -12.47 -6.54
C ARG A 119 5.52 -12.30 -7.18
N LEU A 120 6.54 -11.97 -6.38
CA LEU A 120 7.89 -11.76 -6.88
C LEU A 120 8.46 -13.03 -7.50
N GLU A 121 8.25 -14.19 -6.88
CA GLU A 121 8.72 -15.47 -7.40
C GLU A 121 8.13 -15.78 -8.78
N CYS A 122 6.83 -15.56 -8.97
CA CYS A 122 6.19 -15.71 -10.28
C CYS A 122 6.73 -14.73 -11.33
N GLU A 123 6.97 -13.47 -10.93
CA GLU A 123 7.57 -12.46 -11.81
C GLU A 123 9.01 -12.87 -12.22
N LEU A 124 9.81 -13.42 -11.30
CA LEU A 124 11.16 -13.92 -11.57
C LEU A 124 11.16 -15.16 -12.49
N LEU A 125 10.24 -16.11 -12.28
CA LEU A 125 10.07 -17.26 -13.17
C LEU A 125 9.72 -16.81 -14.59
N ALA A 126 8.81 -15.85 -14.74
CA ALA A 126 8.45 -15.29 -16.03
C ALA A 126 9.64 -14.59 -16.70
N LEU A 127 10.42 -13.79 -15.95
CA LEU A 127 11.64 -13.15 -16.46
C LEU A 127 12.70 -14.17 -16.89
N ALA A 128 12.82 -15.28 -16.17
CA ALA A 128 13.72 -16.38 -16.50
C ALA A 128 13.21 -17.29 -17.64
N LYS A 129 12.03 -17.01 -18.21
CA LYS A 129 11.34 -17.85 -19.20
C LYS A 129 11.09 -19.28 -18.72
N LEU A 130 10.81 -19.43 -17.42
CA LEU A 130 10.51 -20.70 -16.77
C LEU A 130 9.00 -20.85 -16.56
N PRO A 131 8.49 -22.10 -16.48
CA PRO A 131 7.08 -22.32 -16.24
C PRO A 131 6.64 -21.72 -14.89
N PRO A 132 5.42 -21.15 -14.81
CA PRO A 132 4.89 -20.65 -13.55
C PRO A 132 4.72 -21.81 -12.57
N LYS A 133 4.80 -21.52 -11.26
CA LYS A 133 4.49 -22.52 -10.23
C LYS A 133 3.06 -23.04 -10.43
N PRO A 134 2.83 -24.36 -10.24
CA PRO A 134 1.48 -24.89 -10.22
C PRO A 134 0.69 -24.19 -9.12
N THR A 135 -0.47 -23.64 -9.48
CA THR A 135 -1.37 -23.04 -8.50
C THR A 135 -1.98 -24.19 -7.70
N VAL A 136 -1.56 -24.36 -6.46
CA VAL A 136 -2.23 -25.30 -5.55
C VAL A 136 -3.57 -24.67 -5.20
N ILE A 137 -4.65 -25.19 -5.80
CA ILE A 137 -6.00 -24.84 -5.40
C ILE A 137 -6.26 -25.61 -4.11
N PRO A 138 -6.44 -24.94 -2.96
CA PRO A 138 -6.86 -25.65 -1.76
C PRO A 138 -8.23 -26.25 -2.03
N ILE A 139 -8.31 -27.58 -2.08
CA ILE A 139 -9.57 -28.29 -2.02
C ILE A 139 -10.11 -27.97 -0.63
N LEU A 140 -11.18 -27.19 -0.57
CA LEU A 140 -11.97 -27.08 0.65
C LEU A 140 -12.62 -28.45 0.81
N GLU A 141 -12.09 -29.26 1.73
CA GLU A 141 -12.82 -30.43 2.20
C GLU A 141 -14.08 -29.89 2.88
N ASP A 142 -15.23 -30.05 2.21
CA ASP A 142 -16.53 -29.85 2.83
C ASP A 142 -16.64 -30.91 3.94
N GLU A 143 -16.50 -30.47 5.19
CA GLU A 143 -16.93 -31.23 6.35
C GLU A 143 -18.46 -31.43 6.24
N VAL A 144 -18.89 -32.66 5.97
CA VAL A 144 -20.29 -33.12 6.04
C VAL A 144 -20.49 -33.92 7.33
#